data_AF-A0A2J6HIT5-F1
#
_entry.id   AF-A0A2J6HIT5-F1
#
_cell.length_a   1.000
_cell.length_b   1.000
_cell.length_c   1.000
_cell.angle_alpha   90.00
_cell.angle_beta   90.00
_cell.angle_gamma   90.00
#
_symmetry.space_group_name_H-M   'P 1'
#
loop_
_entity.id
_entity.type
_entity.pdbx_description
1 polymer ?
#
loop_
_entity_poly.entity_id
_entity_poly.type
_entity_poly.pdbx_seq_one_letter_code
_entity_poly.pdbx_strand_id
1 'polypeptide(L)' 'KTRYERAQELLKKAQTEEDLIQILRDRNNAENGISICRTEKELECFTHSAFVFNCAEAKALYCQGDLLENEFGVYRF' A
#
# COMPACT_ATOMS: atom_id res chain seq x y z
N LYS A 1 -1.51 -12.74 12.64
CA LYS A 1 -0.27 -11.99 12.33
C LYS A 1 -0.60 -10.52 12.39
N THR A 2 0.26 -9.67 12.94
CA THR A 2 0.06 -8.22 12.97
C THR A 2 0.25 -7.62 11.57
N ARG A 3 -0.24 -6.39 11.35
CA ARG A 3 0.03 -5.62 10.11
C ARG A 3 1.53 -5.52 9.82
N TYR A 4 2.32 -5.29 10.86
CA TYR A 4 3.76 -5.16 10.78
C TYR A 4 4.43 -6.45 10.30
N GLU A 5 4.09 -7.59 10.91
CA GLU A 5 4.61 -8.91 10.52
C GLU A 5 4.26 -9.24 9.07
N ARG A 6 3.02 -8.95 8.65
CA ARG A 6 2.59 -9.15 7.26
C ARG A 6 3.40 -8.31 6.28
N ALA A 7 3.62 -7.03 6.59
CA ALA A 7 4.42 -6.15 5.75
C ALA A 7 5.87 -6.65 5.64
N GLN A 8 6.49 -7.07 6.74
CA GLN A 8 7.84 -7.62 6.73
C GLN A 8 7.97 -8.88 5.87
N GLU A 9 6.98 -9.77 5.88
CA GLU A 9 6.98 -10.97 5.04
C GLU A 9 6.92 -10.65 3.55
N LEU A 10 6.12 -9.66 3.17
CA LEU A 10 5.99 -9.26 1.78
C LEU A 10 7.22 -8.49 1.30
N LEU A 11 7.77 -7.61 2.14
CA LEU A 11 8.98 -6.83 1.82
C LEU A 11 10.19 -7.73 1.53
N LYS A 12 10.29 -8.90 2.17
CA LYS A 12 11.36 -9.88 1.88
C LYS A 12 11.32 -10.41 0.45
N LYS A 13 10.18 -10.32 -0.23
CA LYS A 13 9.95 -10.84 -1.59
C LYS A 13 9.85 -9.74 -2.65
N ALA A 14 9.61 -8.49 -2.24
CA ALA A 14 9.48 -7.37 -3.15
C ALA A 14 10.82 -7.09 -3.86
N GLN A 15 10.78 -6.92 -5.18
CA GLN A 15 11.93 -6.58 -6.01
C GLN A 15 11.66 -5.36 -6.90
N THR A 16 10.39 -5.02 -7.11
CA THR A 16 9.95 -3.99 -8.06
C THR A 16 9.02 -2.98 -7.39
N GLU A 17 8.83 -1.84 -8.06
CA GLU A 17 7.84 -0.83 -7.62
C GLU A 17 6.43 -1.41 -7.57
N GLU A 18 6.10 -2.27 -8.53
CA GLU A 18 4.81 -2.96 -8.57
C GLU A 18 4.62 -3.83 -7.33
N ASP A 19 5.65 -4.57 -6.89
CA ASP A 19 5.56 -5.35 -5.65
C ASP A 19 5.27 -4.46 -4.43
N LEU A 20 5.86 -3.26 -4.38
CA LEU A 20 5.60 -2.30 -3.31
C LEU A 20 4.16 -1.77 -3.36
N ILE A 21 3.63 -1.50 -4.55
CA ILE A 21 2.21 -1.15 -4.74
C ILE A 21 1.30 -2.29 -4.27
N GLN A 22 1.61 -3.54 -4.63
CA GLN A 22 0.83 -4.70 -4.22
C GLN A 22 0.85 -4.91 -2.70
N ILE A 23 1.97 -4.60 -2.03
CA ILE A 23 2.04 -4.57 -0.56
C ILE A 23 1.06 -3.55 0.02
N LEU A 24 1.04 -2.33 -0.55
CA LEU A 24 0.16 -1.26 -0.09
C LEU A 24 -1.33 -1.59 -0.31
N ARG A 25 -1.64 -2.48 -1.27
CA ARG A 25 -2.99 -3.01 -1.55
C ARG A 25 -3.32 -4.30 -0.77
N ASP A 26 -2.41 -4.83 0.05
CA ASP A 26 -2.63 -6.09 0.76
C ASP A 26 -3.78 -5.99 1.77
N ARG A 27 -4.82 -6.81 1.53
CA ARG A 27 -6.02 -6.91 2.37
C ARG A 27 -6.02 -8.10 3.31
N ASN A 28 -4.88 -8.76 3.53
CA ASN A 28 -4.84 -9.91 4.41
C ASN A 28 -5.19 -9.50 5.85
N ASN A 29 -6.03 -10.28 6.53
CA ASN A 29 -6.61 -9.97 7.85
C ASN A 29 -7.57 -8.76 7.88
N ALA A 30 -8.22 -8.42 6.76
CA ALA A 30 -9.22 -7.36 6.72
C ALA A 30 -10.41 -7.65 7.65
N GLU A 31 -10.81 -8.91 7.79
CA GLU A 31 -11.85 -9.38 8.70
C GLU A 31 -11.55 -9.11 10.18
N ASN A 32 -10.26 -8.99 10.52
CA ASN A 32 -9.78 -8.69 11.86
C ASN A 32 -9.43 -7.19 12.04
N GLY A 33 -9.69 -6.35 11.04
CA GLY A 33 -9.43 -4.90 11.08
C GLY A 33 -7.95 -4.50 11.06
N ILE A 34 -7.03 -5.43 10.74
CA ILE A 34 -5.57 -5.22 10.83
C ILE A 34 -4.84 -5.37 9.50
N SER A 35 -5.56 -5.35 8.37
CA SER A 35 -4.95 -5.33 7.02
C SER A 35 -4.03 -4.12 6.81
N ILE A 36 -3.13 -4.23 5.83
CA ILE A 36 -2.27 -3.11 5.41
C ILE A 36 -3.12 -2.07 4.68
N CYS A 37 -3.89 -2.51 3.69
CA CYS A 37 -4.90 -1.71 3.02
C CYS A 37 -6.23 -1.82 3.75
N ARG A 38 -6.67 -0.73 4.40
CA ARG A 38 -8.01 -0.63 4.99
C ARG A 38 -8.89 0.23 4.10
N THR A 39 -10.14 -0.15 3.93
CA THR A 39 -11.14 0.59 3.14
C THR A 39 -12.14 1.32 4.04
N GLU A 40 -13.00 2.13 3.43
CA GLU A 40 -14.05 2.86 4.15
C GLU A 40 -15.04 1.95 4.89
N LYS A 41 -15.14 0.68 4.48
CA LYS A 41 -15.91 -0.35 5.20
C LYS A 41 -15.42 -0.58 6.64
N GLU A 42 -14.16 -0.26 6.92
CA GLU A 42 -13.56 -0.37 8.25
C GLU A 42 -13.86 0.85 9.16
N LEU A 43 -14.75 1.77 8.74
CA LEU A 43 -15.44 2.91 9.40
C LEU A 43 -14.63 3.85 10.30
N GLU A 44 -13.81 3.34 11.21
CA GLU A 44 -13.05 4.14 12.19
C GLU A 44 -11.66 4.54 11.68
N CYS A 45 -11.07 3.77 10.76
CA CYS A 45 -9.75 4.06 10.22
C CYS A 45 -9.54 3.31 8.90
N PHE A 46 -9.27 4.07 7.84
CA PHE A 46 -9.01 3.54 6.50
C PHE A 46 -7.78 4.20 5.88
N THR A 47 -7.22 3.55 4.86
CA THR A 47 -6.06 4.08 4.15
C THR A 47 -6.54 5.11 3.13
N HIS A 48 -6.33 6.39 3.43
CA HIS A 48 -6.75 7.49 2.54
C HIS A 48 -5.77 7.75 1.38
N SER A 49 -4.49 7.42 1.56
CA SER A 49 -3.47 7.60 0.52
C SER A 49 -2.26 6.71 0.75
N ALA A 50 -1.49 6.49 -0.31
CA ALA A 50 -0.22 5.78 -0.25
C ALA A 50 0.81 6.34 -1.24
N PHE A 51 2.08 6.13 -0.91
CA PHE A 51 3.24 6.64 -1.64
C PHE A 51 4.30 5.55 -1.77
N VAL A 52 4.94 5.48 -2.94
CA VAL A 52 6.19 4.75 -3.16
C VAL A 52 7.21 5.73 -3.72
N PHE A 53 8.36 5.86 -3.04
CA PHE A 53 9.45 6.71 -3.50
C PHE A 53 10.52 5.86 -4.18
N ASN A 54 10.74 6.08 -5.47
CA ASN A 54 11.90 5.55 -6.17
C ASN A 54 12.98 6.63 -6.25
N CYS A 55 13.90 6.56 -5.30
CA CYS A 55 15.01 7.50 -5.20
C CYS A 55 16.03 7.33 -6.33
N ALA A 56 16.15 6.15 -6.95
CA ALA A 56 17.08 5.93 -8.05
C ALA A 56 16.65 6.67 -9.32
N GLU A 57 15.34 6.78 -9.55
CA GLU A 57 14.76 7.47 -10.70
C GLU A 57 14.23 8.88 -10.37
N ALA A 58 14.44 9.36 -9.13
CA ALA A 58 13.90 10.63 -8.63
C ALA A 58 12.40 10.81 -8.95
N LYS A 59 11.59 9.80 -8.61
CA LYS A 59 10.13 9.82 -8.81
C LYS A 59 9.36 9.30 -7.60
N ALA A 60 8.10 9.70 -7.51
CA ALA A 60 7.13 9.21 -6.55
C ALA A 60 5.92 8.63 -7.27
N LEU A 61 5.45 7.45 -6.84
CA LEU A 61 4.17 6.89 -7.22
C LEU A 61 3.19 7.20 -6.09
N TYR A 62 2.07 7.85 -6.41
CA TYR A 62 1.10 8.32 -5.42
C TYR A 62 -0.30 7.90 -5.82
N CYS A 63 -1.06 7.41 -4.84
CA CYS A 63 -2.48 7.12 -4.98
C CYS A 63 -3.24 7.76 -3.81
N GLN A 64 -4.29 8.49 -4.13
CA GLN A 64 -5.25 9.05 -3.17
C GLN A 64 -6.57 8.30 -3.26
N GLY A 65 -7.31 8.19 -2.16
CA GLY A 65 -8.61 7.52 -2.11
C GLY A 65 -8.48 6.00 -1.99
N ASP A 66 -9.45 5.28 -2.56
CA ASP A 66 -9.47 3.82 -2.50
C ASP A 66 -8.33 3.22 -3.35
N LEU A 67 -7.31 2.71 -2.67
CA LEU A 67 -6.14 2.09 -3.30
C LEU A 67 -6.49 0.90 -4.19
N LEU A 68 -7.63 0.24 -3.98
CA LEU A 68 -8.04 -0.94 -4.75
C LEU A 68 -8.62 -0.57 -6.11
N GLU A 69 -9.21 0.62 -6.19
CA GLU A 69 -9.91 1.12 -7.39
C GLU A 69 -9.06 2.15 -8.15
N ASN A 70 -8.27 2.94 -7.42
CA ASN A 70 -7.50 4.04 -8.00
C ASN A 70 -6.10 3.60 -8.43
N GLU A 71 -5.63 4.16 -9.54
CA GLU A 71 -4.28 3.97 -10.05
C GLU A 71 -3.26 4.88 -9.34
N PHE A 72 -2.00 4.43 -9.28
CA PHE A 72 -0.91 5.24 -8.80
C PHE A 72 -0.42 6.19 -9.90
N GLY A 73 -0.61 7.49 -9.70
CA GLY A 73 -0.01 8.53 -10.54
C GLY A 73 1.50 8.63 -10.32
N VAL A 74 2.25 8.90 -11.39
CA VAL A 74 3.71 9.05 -11.34
C VAL A 74 4.10 10.53 -11.37
N TYR A 75 4.85 10.95 -10.37
CA TYR A 75 5.36 12.32 -10.21
C TYR A 75 6.88 12.31 -10.27
N ARG A 76 7.47 13.22 -11.03
CA ARG A 76 8.93 13.34 -11.20
C ARG A 76 9.40 14.68 -10.63
N PHE A 77 10.61 14.68 -10.06
CA PHE A 77 11.26 15.86 -9.50
C PHE A 77 12.31 16.45 -10.44
#